data_AF-Q0VC90-F1
#
_entry.id   AF-Q0VC90-F1
#
_cell.length_a   1.000
_cell.length_b   1.000
_cell.length_c   1.000
_cell.angle_alpha   90.00
_cell.angle_beta   90.00
_cell.angle_gamma   90.00
#
_symmetry.space_group_name_H-M   'P 1'
#
loop_
_entity.id
_entity.type
_entity.pdbx_description
1 polymer ?
#
loop_
_entity_poly.entity_id
_entity_poly.type
_entity_poly.pdbx_seq_one_letter_code
_entity_poly.pdbx_strand_id
1 'polypeptide(L)'
;MFVSYLILTLLHVQTAVLARPGGESIGCDDYLGSDKVVDKCGVCGGDNTGCQVVSGVFKHALTSLGYHRVVEIPQGATKINITEMHKSNNYLALRSRSGRSIINGNWAIDRPGKYEGGGTMFTYKRPNEISSTAGESFLAEGPTNEILDVYMIHQQPNPGVHYEYVIMGNNAISPQVPPHRRPV
;
A
#
# COMPACT_ATOMS: atom_id res chain seq x y z
N MET A 1 -32.62 -70.75 3.49
CA MET A 1 -32.72 -69.57 2.60
C MET A 1 -31.49 -68.72 2.84
N PHE A 2 -30.43 -68.99 2.07
CA PHE A 2 -29.15 -68.31 2.13
C PHE A 2 -29.23 -67.05 1.27
N VAL A 3 -28.98 -65.87 1.84
CA VAL A 3 -28.70 -64.67 1.05
C VAL A 3 -27.35 -64.13 1.51
N SER A 4 -26.33 -64.54 0.77
CA SER A 4 -24.95 -64.12 0.90
C SER A 4 -24.84 -62.63 0.55
N TYR A 5 -24.32 -61.82 1.47
CA TYR A 5 -23.95 -60.44 1.16
C TYR A 5 -22.69 -60.43 0.29
N LEU A 6 -22.88 -59.98 -0.94
CA LEU A 6 -21.87 -59.87 -1.98
C LEU A 6 -20.95 -58.67 -1.69
N ILE A 7 -19.67 -58.93 -1.46
CA ILE A 7 -18.62 -57.92 -1.42
C ILE A 7 -18.40 -57.42 -2.86
N LEU A 8 -18.67 -56.14 -3.13
CA LEU A 8 -18.08 -55.44 -4.26
C LEU A 8 -17.36 -54.19 -3.77
N THR A 9 -16.04 -54.34 -3.63
CA THR A 9 -15.07 -53.26 -3.49
C THR A 9 -15.01 -52.48 -4.81
N LEU A 10 -15.62 -51.30 -4.85
CA LEU A 10 -15.36 -50.31 -5.91
C LEU A 10 -14.26 -49.37 -5.42
N LEU A 11 -13.09 -49.56 -6.03
CA LEU A 11 -11.88 -48.77 -5.87
C LEU A 11 -12.20 -47.27 -5.96
N HIS A 12 -11.89 -46.52 -4.90
CA HIS A 12 -11.70 -45.08 -5.02
C HIS A 12 -10.43 -44.88 -5.83
N VAL A 13 -10.56 -44.70 -7.14
CA VAL A 13 -9.50 -44.10 -7.94
C VAL A 13 -9.46 -42.63 -7.50
N GLN A 14 -8.77 -42.35 -6.38
CA GLN A 14 -8.17 -41.03 -6.21
C GLN A 14 -7.07 -40.98 -7.26
N THR A 15 -7.38 -40.43 -8.42
CA THR A 15 -6.35 -39.80 -9.23
C THR A 15 -5.78 -38.69 -8.35
N ALA A 16 -4.70 -39.00 -7.64
CA ALA A 16 -3.77 -37.99 -7.22
C ALA A 16 -3.17 -37.43 -8.51
N VAL A 17 -3.88 -36.48 -9.13
CA VAL A 17 -3.28 -35.55 -10.05
C VAL A 17 -2.26 -34.83 -9.18
N LEU A 18 -0.99 -35.25 -9.26
CA LEU A 18 0.13 -34.36 -8.98
C LEU A 18 0.04 -33.26 -10.02
N ALA A 19 -0.86 -32.30 -9.79
CA ALA A 19 -0.61 -30.95 -10.25
C ALA A 19 0.69 -30.59 -9.56
N ARG A 20 1.80 -30.62 -10.29
CA ARG A 20 2.87 -29.66 -10.02
C ARG A 20 2.29 -28.33 -10.49
N PRO A 21 1.73 -27.48 -9.61
CA PRO A 21 1.26 -26.18 -10.04
C PRO A 21 2.49 -25.28 -9.93
N GLY A 22 3.48 -25.54 -10.77
CA GLY A 22 4.73 -24.82 -10.79
C GLY A 22 4.82 -24.05 -12.10
N GLY A 23 3.92 -23.08 -12.29
CA GLY A 23 4.21 -22.02 -13.26
C GLY A 23 5.43 -21.28 -12.71
N GLU A 24 6.56 -21.37 -13.41
CA GLU A 24 7.76 -20.61 -13.03
C GLU A 24 7.40 -19.12 -13.03
N SER A 25 7.62 -18.44 -11.90
CA SER A 25 7.42 -17.01 -11.78
C SER A 25 8.61 -16.25 -12.36
N ILE A 26 8.36 -15.05 -12.87
CA ILE A 26 9.42 -14.12 -13.27
C ILE A 26 9.90 -13.40 -12.01
N GLY A 27 11.19 -13.51 -11.70
CA GLY A 27 11.82 -12.77 -10.60
C GLY A 27 11.92 -11.27 -10.90
N CYS A 28 12.26 -10.46 -9.90
CA CYS A 28 12.37 -9.00 -10.08
C CYS A 28 13.50 -8.56 -11.02
N ASP A 29 14.38 -9.48 -11.43
CA ASP A 29 15.46 -9.28 -12.39
C ASP A 29 15.07 -9.74 -13.81
N ASP A 30 13.78 -9.93 -14.06
CA ASP A 30 13.18 -10.31 -15.35
C ASP A 30 13.56 -11.71 -15.87
N TYR A 31 14.08 -12.59 -15.00
CA TYR A 31 14.40 -13.98 -15.32
C TYR A 31 13.30 -14.95 -14.87
N LEU A 32 12.88 -15.85 -15.78
CA LEU A 32 11.93 -16.93 -15.49
C LEU A 32 12.58 -17.95 -14.54
N GLY A 33 11.89 -18.28 -13.44
CA GLY A 33 12.41 -19.19 -12.42
C GLY A 33 13.45 -18.56 -11.48
N SER A 34 13.64 -17.23 -11.53
CA SER A 34 14.49 -16.51 -10.58
C SER A 34 13.78 -16.31 -9.24
N ASP A 35 14.46 -16.65 -8.15
CA ASP A 35 13.98 -16.48 -6.78
C ASP A 35 14.19 -15.06 -6.24
N LYS A 36 14.71 -14.13 -7.05
CA LYS A 36 14.94 -12.75 -6.60
C LYS A 36 13.64 -11.98 -6.46
N VAL A 37 13.48 -11.33 -5.32
CA VAL A 37 12.35 -10.47 -4.96
C VAL A 37 12.84 -9.06 -4.66
N VAL A 38 11.97 -8.08 -4.91
CA VAL A 38 12.23 -6.68 -4.54
C VAL A 38 12.22 -6.56 -3.02
N ASP A 39 13.25 -5.94 -2.45
CA ASP A 39 13.33 -5.67 -1.02
C ASP A 39 12.39 -4.52 -0.60
N LYS A 40 12.29 -4.24 0.70
CA LYS A 40 11.43 -3.15 1.21
C LYS A 40 11.84 -1.76 0.72
N CYS A 41 13.06 -1.62 0.21
CA CYS A 41 13.60 -0.38 -0.33
C CYS A 41 13.33 -0.22 -1.83
N GLY A 42 12.72 -1.21 -2.47
CA GLY A 42 12.48 -1.19 -3.91
C GLY A 42 13.65 -1.73 -4.73
N VAL A 43 14.65 -2.38 -4.10
CA VAL A 43 15.84 -2.92 -4.76
C VAL A 43 15.68 -4.42 -5.02
N CYS A 44 15.81 -4.84 -6.28
CA CYS A 44 15.75 -6.26 -6.64
C CYS A 44 16.93 -7.05 -6.05
N GLY A 45 16.64 -8.08 -5.24
CA GLY A 45 17.66 -8.85 -4.54
C GLY A 45 18.39 -8.06 -3.46
N GLY A 46 17.81 -6.96 -2.99
CA GLY A 46 18.36 -6.15 -1.90
C GLY A 46 18.27 -6.86 -0.54
N ASP A 47 19.05 -6.35 0.41
CA ASP A 47 19.16 -6.91 1.76
C ASP A 47 18.32 -6.15 2.80
N ASN A 48 17.48 -5.19 2.37
CA ASN A 48 16.67 -4.30 3.21
C ASN A 48 17.48 -3.31 4.07
N THR A 49 18.77 -3.08 3.79
CA THR A 49 19.60 -2.13 4.55
C THR A 49 19.68 -0.74 3.92
N GLY A 50 19.27 -0.59 2.66
CA GLY A 50 19.38 0.65 1.89
C GLY A 50 18.36 1.74 2.24
N CYS A 51 17.42 1.47 3.14
CA CYS A 51 16.34 2.38 3.49
C CYS A 51 15.79 2.10 4.89
N GLN A 52 14.99 3.03 5.39
CA GLN A 52 14.19 2.89 6.59
C GLN A 52 12.71 2.89 6.22
N VAL A 53 11.99 1.85 6.63
CA VAL A 53 10.52 1.85 6.60
C VAL A 53 10.01 2.51 7.88
N VAL A 54 9.22 3.57 7.75
CA VAL A 54 8.54 4.24 8.85
C VAL A 54 7.07 3.88 8.77
N SER A 55 6.55 3.21 9.79
CA SER A 55 5.13 2.86 9.87
C SER A 55 4.57 3.03 11.27
N GLY A 56 3.25 3.17 11.35
CA GLY A 56 2.56 3.32 12.63
C GLY A 56 1.05 3.45 12.47
N VAL A 57 0.38 3.57 13.61
CA VAL A 57 -1.08 3.68 13.68
C VAL A 57 -1.46 4.83 14.62
N PHE A 58 -2.16 5.82 14.08
CA PHE A 58 -2.71 6.92 14.85
C PHE A 58 -4.11 6.58 15.35
N LYS A 59 -4.23 6.31 16.66
CA LYS A 59 -5.49 5.94 17.34
C LYS A 59 -5.84 6.88 18.51
N HIS A 60 -5.27 8.08 18.54
CA HIS A 60 -5.55 9.03 19.61
C HIS A 60 -7.04 9.41 19.61
N ALA A 61 -7.61 9.48 20.80
CA ALA A 61 -8.96 9.99 21.00
C ALA A 61 -8.98 11.49 20.69
N LEU A 62 -9.88 11.88 19.80
CA LEU A 62 -10.09 13.27 19.42
C LEU A 62 -11.41 13.73 20.02
N THR A 63 -11.43 14.91 20.63
CA THR A 63 -12.58 15.40 21.42
C THR A 63 -13.30 16.56 20.75
N SER A 64 -12.70 17.19 19.74
CA SER A 64 -13.25 18.36 19.05
C SER A 64 -13.35 18.12 17.55
N LEU A 65 -14.43 18.60 16.94
CA LEU A 65 -14.56 18.64 15.48
C LEU A 65 -13.42 19.48 14.87
N GLY A 66 -12.95 19.09 13.68
CA GLY A 66 -11.94 19.84 12.93
C GLY A 66 -10.69 19.05 12.59
N TYR A 67 -9.60 19.76 12.27
CA TYR A 67 -8.36 19.17 11.78
C TYR A 67 -7.46 18.75 12.94
N HIS A 68 -7.06 17.48 12.94
CA HIS A 68 -6.09 16.93 13.89
C HIS A 68 -4.91 16.34 13.13
N ARG A 69 -3.70 16.72 13.49
CA ARG A 69 -2.49 16.24 12.82
C ARG A 69 -2.26 14.77 13.16
N VAL A 70 -2.02 13.96 12.14
CA VAL A 70 -1.80 12.51 12.24
C VAL A 70 -0.30 12.23 12.23
N VAL A 71 0.40 12.65 11.17
CA VAL A 71 1.83 12.40 10.97
C VAL A 71 2.45 13.44 10.03
N GLU A 72 3.75 13.68 10.18
CA GLU A 72 4.58 14.42 9.23
C GLU A 72 5.24 13.43 8.25
N ILE A 73 5.12 13.68 6.95
CA ILE A 73 5.84 12.95 5.90
C ILE A 73 7.02 13.85 5.49
N PRO A 74 8.28 13.43 5.73
CA PRO A 74 9.43 14.25 5.41
C PRO A 74 9.68 14.33 3.90
N GLN A 75 10.55 15.24 3.49
CA GLN A 75 11.11 15.27 2.14
C GLN A 75 11.90 13.98 1.85
N GLY A 76 11.83 13.48 0.62
CA GLY A 76 12.49 12.26 0.17
C GLY A 76 11.71 10.97 0.44
N ALA A 77 10.51 11.07 1.01
CA ALA A 77 9.66 9.92 1.32
C ALA A 77 9.11 9.27 0.04
N THR A 78 9.22 7.95 -0.04
CA THR A 78 8.68 7.11 -1.10
C THR A 78 7.68 6.10 -0.54
N LYS A 79 6.96 5.40 -1.43
CA LYS A 79 6.01 4.32 -1.06
C LYS A 79 5.03 4.74 0.05
N ILE A 80 4.51 5.97 -0.07
CA ILE A 80 3.62 6.57 0.91
C ILE A 80 2.27 5.87 0.84
N ASN A 81 1.79 5.41 1.99
CA ASN A 81 0.47 4.82 2.16
C ASN A 81 -0.16 5.33 3.46
N ILE A 82 -1.19 6.15 3.33
CA ILE A 82 -2.01 6.60 4.45
C ILE A 82 -3.41 6.01 4.24
N THR A 83 -3.84 5.17 5.17
CA THR A 83 -5.10 4.43 5.07
C THR A 83 -5.82 4.43 6.40
N GLU A 84 -7.09 4.82 6.39
CA GLU A 84 -7.98 4.66 7.51
C GLU A 84 -8.30 3.16 7.72
N MET A 85 -8.15 2.67 8.95
CA MET A 85 -8.25 1.23 9.26
C MET A 85 -9.66 0.68 9.08
N HIS A 86 -10.66 1.48 9.40
CA HIS A 86 -12.07 1.17 9.22
C HIS A 86 -12.77 2.40 8.73
N LYS A 87 -13.70 2.22 7.80
CA LYS A 87 -14.49 3.32 7.28
C LYS A 87 -15.17 4.14 8.38
N SER A 88 -15.10 5.46 8.24
CA SER A 88 -15.72 6.42 9.12
C SER A 88 -16.28 7.63 8.35
N ASN A 89 -16.99 8.50 9.06
CA ASN A 89 -17.37 9.83 8.58
C ASN A 89 -16.26 10.87 8.73
N ASN A 90 -15.05 10.45 9.14
CA ASN A 90 -13.88 11.31 9.10
C ASN A 90 -13.36 11.38 7.66
N TYR A 91 -12.45 12.34 7.42
CA TYR A 91 -11.76 12.49 6.15
C TYR A 91 -10.27 12.64 6.39
N LEU A 92 -9.45 12.06 5.52
CA LEU A 92 -8.02 12.28 5.53
C LEU A 92 -7.71 13.54 4.73
N ALA A 93 -6.78 14.37 5.20
CA ALA A 93 -6.33 15.53 4.46
C ALA A 93 -4.81 15.57 4.39
N LEU A 94 -4.30 16.11 3.29
CA LEU A 94 -2.88 16.27 3.02
C LEU A 94 -2.60 17.73 2.71
N ARG A 95 -1.65 18.31 3.44
CA ARG A 95 -1.30 19.73 3.30
C ARG A 95 0.21 19.89 3.17
N SER A 96 0.66 20.80 2.32
CA SER A 96 2.05 21.24 2.33
C SER A 96 2.36 22.06 3.58
N ARG A 97 3.64 22.15 3.95
CA ARG A 97 4.06 23.01 5.06
C ARG A 97 3.86 24.51 4.79
N SER A 98 3.79 24.91 3.52
CA SER A 98 3.38 26.26 3.09
C SER A 98 1.89 26.54 3.27
N GLY A 99 1.11 25.52 3.66
CA GLY A 99 -0.30 25.66 3.99
C GLY A 99 -1.25 25.41 2.81
N ARG A 100 -0.76 24.93 1.67
CA ARG A 100 -1.57 24.55 0.51
C ARG A 100 -2.18 23.16 0.72
N SER A 101 -3.49 23.05 0.61
CA SER A 101 -4.20 21.77 0.63
C SER A 101 -3.95 21.02 -0.68
N ILE A 102 -3.58 19.73 -0.60
CA ILE A 102 -3.32 18.85 -1.74
C ILE A 102 -4.48 17.87 -1.93
N ILE A 103 -4.93 17.24 -0.83
CA ILE A 103 -6.12 16.38 -0.78
C ILE A 103 -6.95 16.83 0.41
N ASN A 104 -8.22 17.15 0.18
CA ASN A 104 -9.16 17.68 1.17
C ASN A 104 -8.65 18.93 1.89
N GLY A 105 -9.56 19.77 2.37
CA GLY A 105 -9.18 21.00 3.07
C GLY A 105 -9.97 22.21 2.59
N ASN A 106 -9.71 23.37 3.21
CA ASN A 106 -10.41 24.62 2.86
C ASN A 106 -11.94 24.48 2.85
N TRP A 107 -12.49 23.72 3.80
CA TRP A 107 -13.93 23.42 3.91
C TRP A 107 -14.52 22.60 2.75
N ALA A 108 -13.68 21.99 1.92
CA ALA A 108 -14.09 21.14 0.81
C ALA A 108 -13.57 19.71 0.95
N ILE A 109 -14.38 18.77 0.44
CA ILE A 109 -14.02 17.36 0.28
C ILE A 109 -13.86 17.09 -1.22
N ASP A 110 -12.70 16.56 -1.56
CA ASP A 110 -12.29 16.20 -2.91
C ASP A 110 -12.95 14.89 -3.38
N ARG A 111 -13.04 14.73 -4.70
CA ARG A 111 -13.49 13.46 -5.29
C ARG A 111 -12.33 12.46 -5.34
N PRO A 112 -12.57 11.14 -5.30
CA PRO A 112 -11.53 10.16 -5.57
C PRO A 112 -10.84 10.43 -6.91
N GLY A 113 -9.52 10.40 -6.94
CA GLY A 113 -8.75 10.87 -8.10
C GLY A 113 -7.25 10.95 -7.87
N LYS A 114 -6.56 11.60 -8.82
CA LYS A 114 -5.11 11.85 -8.76
C LYS A 114 -4.86 13.33 -8.45
N TYR A 115 -3.95 13.58 -7.51
CA TYR A 115 -3.64 14.90 -6.97
C TYR A 115 -2.14 15.15 -6.97
N GLU A 116 -1.70 16.21 -7.63
CA GLU A 116 -0.28 16.58 -7.67
C GLU A 116 0.09 17.45 -6.45
N GLY A 117 1.17 17.07 -5.76
CA GLY A 117 1.67 17.83 -4.63
C GLY A 117 2.93 17.24 -4.02
N GLY A 118 3.75 18.10 -3.41
CA GLY A 118 5.03 17.71 -2.82
C GLY A 118 5.95 16.94 -3.76
N GLY A 119 5.93 17.23 -5.07
CA GLY A 119 6.81 16.60 -6.07
C GLY A 119 6.37 15.21 -6.55
N THR A 120 5.19 14.73 -6.14
CA THR A 120 4.66 13.42 -6.55
C THR A 120 3.16 13.48 -6.87
N MET A 121 2.63 12.38 -7.40
CA MET A 121 1.21 12.18 -7.66
C MET A 121 0.60 11.29 -6.57
N PHE A 122 -0.40 11.82 -5.86
CA PHE A 122 -1.18 11.07 -4.89
C PHE A 122 -2.43 10.49 -5.54
N THR A 123 -2.69 9.20 -5.33
CA THR A 123 -3.96 8.55 -5.69
C THR A 123 -4.84 8.51 -4.45
N TYR A 124 -5.88 9.35 -4.45
CA TYR A 124 -6.87 9.43 -3.39
C TYR A 124 -8.05 8.50 -3.67
N LYS A 125 -8.41 7.67 -2.70
CA LYS A 125 -9.49 6.67 -2.81
C LYS A 125 -10.45 6.80 -1.64
N ARG A 126 -11.75 6.80 -1.97
CA ARG A 126 -12.85 6.74 -1.00
C ARG A 126 -13.87 5.71 -1.45
N PRO A 127 -13.73 4.44 -1.05
CA PRO A 127 -14.63 3.36 -1.46
C PRO A 127 -16.09 3.61 -1.04
N ASN A 128 -17.03 3.22 -1.90
CA ASN A 128 -18.47 3.35 -1.62
C ASN A 128 -18.90 2.37 -0.50
N GLU A 129 -19.81 2.79 0.37
CA GLU A 129 -20.40 2.00 1.47
C GLU A 129 -21.04 0.71 1.01
N ILE A 130 -21.66 0.72 -0.16
CA ILE A 130 -22.40 -0.44 -0.68
C ILE A 130 -21.44 -1.57 -1.10
N SER A 131 -20.22 -1.22 -1.52
CA SER A 131 -19.29 -2.18 -2.13
C SER A 131 -18.05 -2.49 -1.30
N SER A 132 -17.80 -1.75 -0.21
CA SER A 132 -16.57 -1.94 0.57
C SER A 132 -16.66 -1.39 1.99
N THR A 133 -16.06 -2.14 2.93
CA THR A 133 -15.77 -1.69 4.29
C THR A 133 -14.41 -1.01 4.42
N ALA A 134 -13.64 -0.93 3.33
CA ALA A 134 -12.32 -0.30 3.32
C ALA A 134 -12.44 1.21 3.63
N GLY A 135 -11.51 1.68 4.45
CA GLY A 135 -11.41 3.10 4.80
C GLY A 135 -10.91 3.97 3.65
N GLU A 136 -10.96 5.27 3.89
CA GLU A 136 -10.37 6.27 3.02
C GLU A 136 -8.85 6.13 2.97
N SER A 137 -8.23 6.40 1.81
CA SER A 137 -6.78 6.32 1.67
C SER A 137 -6.21 7.29 0.64
N PHE A 138 -4.94 7.64 0.80
CA PHE A 138 -4.14 8.18 -0.29
C PHE A 138 -2.75 7.54 -0.33
N LEU A 139 -2.28 7.30 -1.54
CA LEU A 139 -1.02 6.61 -1.81
C LEU A 139 -0.19 7.39 -2.82
N ALA A 140 1.14 7.37 -2.69
CA ALA A 140 2.06 7.96 -3.66
C ALA A 140 3.37 7.17 -3.73
N GLU A 141 3.95 7.08 -4.93
CA GLU A 141 5.26 6.47 -5.12
C GLU A 141 6.40 7.33 -4.55
N GLY A 142 6.26 8.66 -4.57
CA GLY A 142 7.30 9.61 -4.20
C GLY A 142 8.37 9.77 -5.31
N PRO A 143 9.54 10.34 -4.98
CA PRO A 143 9.90 10.93 -3.70
C PRO A 143 9.19 12.26 -3.46
N THR A 144 8.92 12.60 -2.20
CA THR A 144 8.48 13.95 -1.85
C THR A 144 9.62 14.96 -1.98
N ASN A 145 9.35 16.18 -2.42
CA ASN A 145 10.33 17.26 -2.51
C ASN A 145 10.17 18.34 -1.41
N GLU A 146 9.18 18.19 -0.54
CA GLU A 146 8.92 19.04 0.61
C GLU A 146 8.33 18.20 1.75
N ILE A 147 8.22 18.82 2.93
CA ILE A 147 7.53 18.22 4.08
C ILE A 147 6.01 18.37 3.89
N LEU A 148 5.28 17.27 4.11
CA LEU A 148 3.83 17.22 4.03
C LEU A 148 3.23 16.82 5.38
N ASP A 149 2.10 17.43 5.71
CA ASP A 149 1.34 17.12 6.91
C ASP A 149 0.07 16.36 6.59
N VAL A 150 -0.11 15.23 7.26
CA VAL A 150 -1.34 14.45 7.23
C VAL A 150 -2.24 14.90 8.37
N TYR A 151 -3.49 15.15 8.05
CA TYR A 151 -4.54 15.49 9.01
C TYR A 151 -5.72 14.52 8.90
N MET A 152 -6.46 14.38 9.99
CA MET A 152 -7.81 13.88 10.01
C MET A 152 -8.77 15.05 10.23
N ILE A 153 -9.76 15.20 9.36
CA ILE A 153 -10.93 16.04 9.59
C ILE A 153 -11.91 15.23 10.42
N HIS A 154 -11.87 15.45 11.72
CA HIS A 154 -12.61 14.68 12.71
C HIS A 154 -14.09 15.08 12.77
N GLN A 155 -14.96 14.09 12.57
CA GLN A 155 -16.42 14.16 12.71
C GLN A 155 -16.98 13.06 13.62
N GLN A 156 -16.26 11.94 13.78
CA GLN A 156 -16.65 10.82 14.62
C GLN A 156 -15.42 10.12 15.22
N PRO A 157 -15.59 9.24 16.23
CA PRO A 157 -14.46 8.56 16.88
C PRO A 157 -13.44 8.01 15.89
N ASN A 158 -12.17 8.26 16.16
CA ASN A 158 -11.05 7.89 15.30
C ASN A 158 -10.99 6.36 15.14
N PRO A 159 -11.24 5.79 13.94
CA PRO A 159 -11.17 4.35 13.71
C PRO A 159 -9.72 3.80 13.72
N GLY A 160 -8.73 4.70 13.70
CA GLY A 160 -7.33 4.41 13.47
C GLY A 160 -6.92 4.79 12.06
N VAL A 161 -5.77 5.44 11.92
CA VAL A 161 -5.12 5.70 10.63
C VAL A 161 -3.79 5.00 10.60
N HIS A 162 -3.64 4.04 9.70
CA HIS A 162 -2.35 3.44 9.39
C HIS A 162 -1.57 4.37 8.46
N TYR A 163 -0.32 4.62 8.79
CA TYR A 163 0.61 5.32 7.91
C TYR A 163 1.87 4.49 7.71
N GLU A 164 2.38 4.50 6.48
CA GLU A 164 3.65 3.91 6.12
C GLU A 164 4.32 4.74 5.01
N TYR A 165 5.63 4.90 5.08
CA TYR A 165 6.46 5.44 4.01
C TYR A 165 7.91 4.97 4.17
N VAL A 166 8.70 5.09 3.10
CA VAL A 166 10.09 4.68 3.05
C VAL A 166 11.00 5.90 2.91
N ILE A 167 12.11 5.92 3.65
CA ILE A 167 13.17 6.92 3.57
C ILE A 167 14.45 6.23 3.12
N MET A 168 15.00 6.65 1.98
CA MET A 168 16.26 6.10 1.49
C MET A 168 17.41 6.46 2.43
N GLY A 169 18.27 5.51 2.74
CA GLY A 169 19.49 5.76 3.49
C GLY A 169 20.49 6.55 2.63
N ASN A 170 21.41 7.28 3.27
CA ASN A 170 22.40 8.14 2.61
C ASN A 170 23.31 7.43 1.58
N ASN A 171 23.32 6.08 1.54
CA ASN A 171 24.13 5.27 0.64
C ASN A 171 23.34 4.68 -0.55
N ALA A 172 22.06 4.99 -0.72
CA ALA A 172 21.24 4.45 -1.82
C ALA A 172 21.54 5.19 -3.13
N ILE A 173 22.53 4.66 -3.86
CA ILE A 173 22.87 5.05 -5.23
C ILE A 173 21.64 4.84 -6.14
N SER A 174 21.40 5.83 -7.01
CA SER A 174 20.44 5.87 -8.11
C SER A 174 20.13 4.48 -8.71
N PRO A 175 18.88 4.17 -9.09
CA PRO A 175 18.60 2.98 -9.88
C PRO A 175 19.52 2.97 -11.09
N GLN A 176 20.36 1.94 -11.20
CA GLN A 176 21.08 1.69 -12.44
C GLN A 176 20.02 1.37 -13.48
N VAL A 177 19.78 2.32 -14.38
CA VAL A 177 18.99 2.09 -15.59
C VAL A 177 19.65 0.89 -16.29
N PRO A 178 18.95 -0.26 -16.45
CA PRO A 178 19.50 -1.37 -17.20
C PRO A 178 19.86 -0.88 -18.60
N PRO A 179 21.02 -1.27 -19.17
CA PRO A 179 21.38 -0.84 -20.51
C PRO A 179 20.28 -1.23 -21.48
N HIS A 180 19.75 -0.23 -22.17
CA HIS A 180 18.75 -0.36 -23.23
C HIS A 180 19.20 -1.47 -24.19
N ARG A 181 18.53 -2.63 -24.16
CA ARG A 181 18.74 -3.66 -25.17
C ARG A 181 18.30 -3.08 -26.51
N ARG A 182 19.24 -2.89 -27.44
CA ARG A 182 18.92 -2.59 -28.85
C ARG A 182 18.12 -3.77 -29.41
N PRO A 183 17.05 -3.54 -30.19
CA PRO A 183 16.44 -4.60 -30.97
C PRO A 183 17.47 -5.13 -31.98
N VAL A 184 17.58 -6.46 -32.08
CA VAL A 184 18.22 -7.17 -33.19
C VAL A 184 17.19 -7.36 -34.30
#